data_AF-A0A3D6C5W0-F1
#
_entry.id   AF-A0A3D6C5W0-F1
#
_cell.length_a   1.000
_cell.length_b   1.000
_cell.length_c   1.000
_cell.angle_alpha   90.00
_cell.angle_beta   90.00
_cell.angle_gamma   90.00
#
_symmetry.space_group_name_H-M   'P 1'
#
loop_
_entity.id
_entity.type
_entity.pdbx_description
1 polymer ?
#
loop_
_entity_poly.entity_id
_entity_poly.type
_entity_poly.pdbx_seq_one_letter_code
_entity_poly.pdbx_strand_id
1 'polypeptide(L)'
;WADPKTQIGLSGRTVKPKLIITCGVSGSVQFAAGMNNSVLIMAIDNDPSASIFDIAHIGIRGDLYDILPDLIEKLEATEKNVCTADLTA
;
A
#
# COMPACT_ATOMS: atom_id res chain seq x y z
N TRP A 1 17.54 -4.50 -3.24
CA TRP A 1 16.80 -5.10 -2.11
C TRP A 1 15.84 -6.17 -2.64
N ALA A 2 15.04 -5.88 -3.67
CA ALA A 2 14.24 -6.86 -4.39
C ALA A 2 14.83 -7.21 -5.78
N ASP A 3 14.29 -8.27 -6.41
CA ASP A 3 14.60 -8.65 -7.80
C ASP A 3 14.17 -7.51 -8.75
N PRO A 4 15.01 -7.10 -9.73
CA PRO A 4 14.63 -6.08 -10.73
C PRO A 4 13.30 -6.38 -11.44
N LYS A 5 12.90 -7.65 -11.57
CA LYS A 5 11.62 -8.07 -12.15
C LYS A 5 10.41 -7.62 -11.35
N THR A 6 10.55 -7.25 -10.08
CA THR A 6 9.46 -6.74 -9.25
C THR A 6 9.43 -5.20 -9.20
N GLN A 7 10.33 -4.53 -9.92
CA GLN A 7 10.36 -3.07 -9.97
C GLN A 7 9.10 -2.54 -10.68
N ILE A 8 8.45 -1.56 -10.04
CA ILE A 8 7.29 -0.85 -10.57
C ILE A 8 7.74 0.55 -11.04
N GLY A 9 7.24 0.99 -12.19
CA GLY A 9 7.49 2.33 -12.72
C GLY A 9 7.75 2.35 -14.22
N LEU A 10 8.09 3.53 -14.76
CA LEU A 10 8.26 3.80 -16.20
C LEU A 10 9.27 2.86 -16.89
N SER A 11 10.37 2.50 -16.22
CA SER A 11 11.38 1.55 -16.71
C SER A 11 11.19 0.13 -16.18
N GLY A 12 10.19 -0.10 -15.33
CA GLY A 12 9.87 -1.37 -14.73
C GLY A 12 8.55 -1.91 -15.25
N ARG A 13 7.74 -2.46 -14.34
CA ARG A 13 6.42 -2.99 -14.64
C ARG A 13 5.33 -1.95 -14.37
N THR A 14 4.34 -1.94 -15.25
CA THR A 14 3.06 -1.29 -14.98
C THR A 14 2.12 -2.31 -14.32
N VAL A 15 1.50 -1.92 -13.21
CA VAL A 15 0.55 -2.75 -12.46
C VAL A 15 -0.79 -2.04 -12.36
N LYS A 16 -1.87 -2.83 -12.29
CA LYS A 16 -3.24 -2.33 -12.12
C LYS A 16 -4.06 -3.14 -11.11
N PRO A 17 -3.60 -3.23 -9.84
CA PRO A 17 -4.31 -3.98 -8.80
C PRO A 17 -5.60 -3.26 -8.35
N LYS A 18 -6.46 -4.01 -7.66
CA LYS A 18 -7.61 -3.45 -6.94
C LYS A 18 -7.17 -2.62 -5.72
N LEU A 19 -6.11 -3.04 -5.06
CA LEU A 19 -5.49 -2.33 -3.94
C LEU A 19 -3.98 -2.40 -4.09
N ILE A 20 -3.32 -1.26 -3.98
CA ILE A 20 -1.87 -1.17 -3.78
C ILE A 20 -1.59 -0.41 -2.49
N ILE A 21 -0.70 -0.97 -1.67
CA ILE A 21 -0.23 -0.36 -0.43
C ILE A 21 1.25 -0.02 -0.66
N THR A 22 1.58 1.25 -0.51
CA THR A 22 2.94 1.78 -0.65
C THR A 22 3.46 2.12 0.74
N CYS A 23 4.65 1.63 1.07
CA CYS A 23 5.28 1.83 2.37
C CYS A 23 6.65 2.46 2.14
N GLY A 24 6.84 3.72 2.57
CA GLY A 24 8.12 4.42 2.46
C GLY A 24 8.51 4.75 1.03
N VAL A 25 7.52 5.11 0.20
CA VAL A 25 7.72 5.41 -1.22
C VAL A 25 7.39 6.88 -1.44
N SER A 26 8.37 7.68 -1.82
CA SER A 26 8.18 9.12 -2.04
C SER A 26 7.21 9.47 -3.17
N GLY A 27 6.98 8.56 -4.12
CA GLY A 27 6.00 8.75 -5.19
C GLY A 27 6.52 9.54 -6.40
N SER A 28 7.75 9.30 -6.84
CA SER A 28 8.31 9.93 -8.05
C SER A 28 7.43 9.71 -9.28
N VAL A 29 7.50 10.63 -10.25
CA VAL A 29 6.74 10.54 -11.52
C VAL A 29 6.98 9.21 -12.24
N GLN A 30 8.21 8.69 -12.19
CA GLN A 30 8.57 7.40 -12.79
C GLN A 30 7.86 6.24 -12.09
N PHE A 31 7.79 6.25 -10.76
CA PHE A 31 7.05 5.23 -10.01
C PHE A 31 5.54 5.34 -10.25
N ALA A 32 4.98 6.56 -10.13
CA ALA A 32 3.57 6.84 -10.30
C ALA A 32 3.05 6.41 -11.67
N ALA A 33 3.83 6.61 -12.74
CA ALA A 33 3.49 6.16 -14.10
C ALA A 33 3.23 4.65 -14.20
N GLY A 34 3.84 3.85 -13.32
CA GLY A 34 3.67 2.39 -13.27
C GLY A 34 2.48 1.90 -12.44
N MET A 35 1.84 2.75 -11.64
CA MET A 35 0.84 2.29 -10.64
C MET A 35 -0.40 3.18 -10.47
N ASN A 36 -0.45 4.37 -11.07
CA ASN A 36 -1.55 5.32 -10.86
C ASN A 36 -2.95 4.80 -11.29
N ASN A 37 -2.99 3.74 -12.11
CA ASN A 37 -4.22 3.13 -12.60
C ASN A 37 -4.84 2.12 -11.61
N SER A 38 -4.23 1.94 -10.43
CA SER A 38 -4.75 1.09 -9.36
C SER A 38 -6.09 1.64 -8.85
N VAL A 39 -7.02 0.75 -8.52
CA VAL A 39 -8.37 1.16 -8.08
C VAL A 39 -8.32 1.87 -6.72
N LEU A 40 -7.51 1.36 -5.79
CA LEU A 40 -7.27 1.96 -4.49
C LEU A 40 -5.78 2.01 -4.22
N ILE A 41 -5.30 3.18 -3.80
CA ILE A 41 -3.89 3.47 -3.51
C ILE A 41 -3.83 3.94 -2.06
N MET A 42 -3.17 3.15 -1.23
CA MET A 42 -2.86 3.47 0.16
C MET A 42 -1.37 3.80 0.26
N ALA A 43 -1.04 4.90 0.94
CA ALA A 43 0.33 5.33 1.15
C ALA A 43 0.63 5.47 2.64
N ILE A 44 1.76 4.90 3.06
CA ILE A 44 2.32 4.99 4.41
C ILE A 44 3.70 5.59 4.27
N ASP A 45 3.90 6.80 4.76
CA ASP A 45 5.18 7.48 4.71
C ASP A 45 5.32 8.43 5.91
N ASN A 46 6.55 8.64 6.39
CA ASN A 46 6.81 9.53 7.51
C ASN A 46 7.04 10.98 7.04
N ASP A 47 7.39 11.19 5.77
CA ASP A 47 7.57 12.50 5.17
C ASP A 47 6.21 13.06 4.70
N PRO A 48 5.64 14.06 5.40
CA PRO A 48 4.35 14.64 5.02
C PRO A 48 4.38 15.36 3.66
N SER A 49 5.56 15.60 3.09
CA SER A 49 5.77 16.24 1.79
C SER A 49 5.97 15.26 0.63
N ALA A 50 5.91 13.95 0.88
CA ALA A 50 6.05 12.93 -0.16
C ALA A 50 4.96 13.07 -1.24
N SER A 51 5.36 13.11 -2.51
CA SER A 51 4.45 13.27 -3.66
C SER A 51 3.54 12.06 -3.89
N ILE A 52 3.79 10.93 -3.22
CA ILE A 52 2.88 9.79 -3.21
C ILE A 52 1.51 10.18 -2.67
N PHE A 53 1.45 11.13 -1.73
CA PHE A 53 0.20 11.58 -1.14
C PHE A 53 -0.68 12.36 -2.11
N ASP A 54 -0.11 12.91 -3.19
CA ASP A 54 -0.87 13.62 -4.23
C ASP A 54 -1.75 12.66 -5.07
N ILE A 55 -1.34 11.40 -5.19
CA ILE A 55 -2.04 10.36 -5.96
C ILE A 55 -2.71 9.30 -5.08
N ALA A 56 -2.42 9.30 -3.77
CA ALA A 56 -2.98 8.34 -2.84
C ALA A 56 -4.45 8.64 -2.54
N HIS A 57 -5.26 7.59 -2.46
CA HIS A 57 -6.64 7.69 -2.01
C HIS A 57 -6.71 7.71 -0.48
N ILE A 58 -5.79 7.00 0.18
CA ILE A 58 -5.65 6.94 1.64
C ILE A 58 -4.19 7.20 1.97
N GLY A 59 -3.91 8.21 2.79
CA GLY A 59 -2.56 8.52 3.28
C GLY A 59 -2.47 8.35 4.79
N ILE A 60 -1.51 7.56 5.25
CA ILE A 60 -1.16 7.40 6.66
C ILE A 60 0.23 8.01 6.86
N ARG A 61 0.31 8.98 7.77
CA ARG A 61 1.56 9.65 8.11
C ARG A 61 2.12 9.06 9.40
N GLY A 62 3.34 8.55 9.34
CA GLY A 62 4.04 8.03 10.52
C GLY A 62 5.12 7.03 10.17
N ASP A 63 5.75 6.47 11.20
CA ASP A 63 6.80 5.47 11.03
C ASP A 63 6.22 4.14 10.53
N LEU A 64 6.81 3.60 9.47
CA LEU A 64 6.44 2.30 8.91
C LEU A 64 6.59 1.17 9.94
N TYR A 65 7.62 1.24 10.78
CA TYR A 65 7.92 0.19 11.76
C TYR A 65 6.93 0.16 12.91
N ASP A 66 6.22 1.26 13.16
CA ASP A 66 5.12 1.30 14.14
C ASP A 66 3.79 0.91 13.46
N ILE A 67 3.54 1.44 12.26
CA ILE A 67 2.24 1.28 11.58
C ILE A 67 2.03 -0.13 11.02
N LEU A 68 3.06 -0.75 10.43
CA LEU A 68 2.90 -2.04 9.75
C LEU A 68 2.58 -3.19 10.73
N PRO A 69 3.25 -3.34 11.88
CA PRO A 69 2.87 -4.36 12.85
C PRO A 69 1.44 -4.19 13.35
N ASP A 70 1.03 -2.97 13.72
CA ASP A 70 -0.33 -2.66 14.18
C ASP A 70 -1.40 -2.97 13.11
N LEU A 71 -1.08 -2.69 11.83
CA LEU A 71 -1.97 -2.99 10.72
C LEU A 71 -2.12 -4.50 10.53
N ILE A 72 -1.02 -5.25 10.57
CA ILE A 72 -1.03 -6.71 10.43
C ILE A 72 -1.82 -7.36 11.57
N GLU A 73 -1.59 -6.95 12.81
CA GLU A 73 -2.32 -7.47 13.98
C GLU A 73 -3.85 -7.27 13.83
N LYS A 74 -4.27 -6.08 13.41
CA LYS A 74 -5.70 -5.78 13.20
C LYS A 74 -6.31 -6.59 12.05
N LEU A 75 -5.56 -6.82 10.97
CA LEU A 75 -6.02 -7.66 9.86
C LEU A 75 -6.21 -9.11 10.33
N GLU A 76 -5.23 -9.69 11.03
CA GLU A 76 -5.31 -11.04 11.57
C GLU A 76 -6.44 -11.21 12.60
N ALA A 77 -6.66 -10.21 13.47
CA ALA A 77 -7.77 -10.20 14.40
C ALA A 77 -9.13 -10.16 13.69
N THR A 78 -9.21 -9.45 12.56
CA THR A 78 -10.43 -9.36 11.75
C THR A 78 -10.71 -10.67 11.02
N GLU A 79 -9.70 -11.37 10.50
CA GLU A 79 -9.88 -12.68 9.84
C GLU A 79 -10.49 -13.73 10.79
N LYS A 80 -10.18 -13.68 12.08
CA LYS A 80 -10.81 -14.55 13.10
C LYS A 80 -12.31 -14.28 13.29
N ASN A 81 -12.75 -13.05 13.07
CA ASN A 81 -14.17 -12.68 13.20
C ASN A 81 -14.99 -13.04 11.97
N VAL A 82 -14.37 -13.17 10.79
CA VAL A 82 -15.05 -13.60 9.56
C VAL A 82 -15.39 -15.09 9.63
N CYS A 83 -14.48 -15.93 10.12
CA CYS A 83 -14.71 -17.37 10.25
C CYS A 83 -15.81 -17.73 11.28
N THR A 84 -16.07 -16.85 12.26
CA THR A 84 -17.16 -17.04 13.25
C THR A 84 -18.52 -16.55 12.76
N ALA A 85 -18.59 -15.70 11.74
CA ALA A 85 -19.86 -15.19 11.20
C ALA A 85 -20.53 -16.20 10.24
N ASP A 86 -19.77 -17.12 9.66
CA ASP A 86 -20.26 -18.11 8.69
C ASP A 86 -20.69 -19.45 9.32
N LEU A 87 -20.59 -19.62 10.65
CA LEU A 87 -20.97 -20.85 11.37
C LEU A 87 -22.33 -20.77 12.09
N THR A 88 -23.09 -19.69 11.90
CA THR A 88 -24.42 -19.50 12.52
C THR A 88 -25.54 -19.14 11.53
N ALA A 89 -25.44 -19.58 10.28
CA ALA A 89 -26.53 -19.49 9.29
C ALA A 89 -27.09 -20.88 8.96
#